data_AF-S8E5Q9-F1
#
_entry.id   AF-S8E5Q9-F1
#
_cell.length_a   1.000
_cell.length_b   1.000
_cell.length_c   1.000
_cell.angle_alpha   90.00
_cell.angle_beta   90.00
_cell.angle_gamma   90.00
#
_symmetry.space_group_name_H-M   'P 1'
#
loop_
_entity.id
_entity.type
_entity.pdbx_description
1 polymer ?
#
loop_
_entity_poly.entity_id
_entity_poly.type
_entity_poly.pdbx_seq_one_letter_code
_entity_poly.pdbx_strand_id
1 'polypeptide(L)'
;MVNQLVDPNTLEAPNFALEHYAGSRRTLVEAGLTEEQAVDVLTRTWHRTQLVAWTKIDDEALTMRTNNNGTASWVPAASVRGAKAIPDGELTWEQLSEAVPRFIVAMQQAKWAADRVPMLAQFWGNLQMHPFH
;
A
#
# COMPACT_ATOMS: atom_id res chain seq x y z
N MET A 1 -5.42 11.50 17.37
CA MET A 1 -5.14 12.09 16.04
C MET A 1 -5.62 11.10 15.01
N VAL A 2 -6.68 11.44 14.27
CA VAL A 2 -7.25 10.59 13.21
C VAL A 2 -6.34 10.71 12.00
N ASN A 3 -5.60 9.65 11.68
CA ASN A 3 -4.88 9.54 10.42
C ASN A 3 -5.94 9.33 9.33
N GLN A 4 -6.46 10.43 8.76
CA GLN A 4 -7.35 10.33 7.62
C GLN A 4 -6.58 9.62 6.50
N LEU A 5 -7.07 8.43 6.14
CA LEU A 5 -6.60 7.60 5.06
C LEU A 5 -6.82 8.35 3.73
N VAL A 6 -5.88 9.22 3.36
CA VAL A 6 -5.89 9.89 2.05
C VAL A 6 -5.02 9.06 1.10
N ASP A 7 -5.61 8.62 0.01
CA ASP A 7 -4.93 7.87 -1.04
C ASP A 7 -3.75 8.70 -1.60
N PRO A 8 -2.50 8.19 -1.54
CA PRO A 8 -1.31 8.90 -2.02
C PRO A 8 -1.38 9.30 -3.49
N ASN A 9 -2.15 8.56 -4.30
CA ASN A 9 -2.35 8.84 -5.72
C ASN A 9 -3.40 9.95 -5.96
N THR A 10 -3.98 10.53 -4.91
CA THR A 10 -4.88 11.70 -4.98
C THR A 10 -4.31 12.95 -4.31
N LEU A 11 -3.17 12.83 -3.62
CA LEU A 11 -2.54 13.95 -2.95
C LEU A 11 -1.80 14.83 -3.96
N GLU A 12 -2.35 16.01 -4.23
CA GLU A 12 -1.61 17.04 -4.96
C GLU A 12 -0.46 17.55 -4.09
N ALA A 13 0.72 17.67 -4.71
CA ALA A 13 1.88 18.23 -4.02
C ALA A 13 1.59 19.70 -3.65
N PRO A 14 1.94 20.15 -2.43
CA PRO A 14 1.90 21.56 -2.10
C PRO A 14 2.69 22.37 -3.11
N ASN A 15 2.21 23.57 -3.46
CA ASN A 15 2.95 24.43 -4.37
C ASN A 15 4.22 24.98 -3.68
N PHE A 16 5.34 24.29 -3.89
CA PHE A 16 6.63 24.64 -3.29
C PHE A 16 7.27 25.92 -3.87
N ALA A 17 6.68 26.54 -4.90
CA ALA A 17 7.10 27.84 -5.40
C ALA A 17 6.58 29.01 -4.55
N LEU A 18 5.62 28.79 -3.66
CA LEU A 18 5.07 29.84 -2.78
C LEU A 18 6.10 30.35 -1.76
N GLU A 19 5.96 31.61 -1.36
CA GLU A 19 6.95 32.30 -0.52
C GLU A 19 7.14 31.69 0.87
N HIS A 20 6.10 31.06 1.44
CA HIS A 20 6.23 30.39 2.74
C HIS A 20 7.16 29.17 2.72
N TYR A 21 7.48 28.64 1.53
CA TYR A 21 8.51 27.61 1.34
C TYR A 21 9.89 28.17 0.97
N ALA A 22 10.07 29.50 0.92
CA ALA A 22 11.36 30.12 0.56
C ALA A 22 12.48 29.68 1.51
N GLY A 23 12.20 29.45 2.79
CA GLY A 23 13.16 28.90 3.74
C GLY A 23 13.65 27.50 3.34
N SER A 24 12.75 26.60 2.93
CA SER A 24 13.07 25.26 2.47
C SER A 24 13.82 25.26 1.13
N ARG A 25 13.49 26.18 0.21
CA ARG A 25 14.22 26.34 -1.05
C ARG A 25 15.62 26.91 -0.84
N ARG A 26 15.78 27.88 0.08
CA ARG A 26 17.06 28.55 0.35
C ARG A 26 18.15 27.57 0.72
N THR A 27 17.85 26.58 1.56
CA THR A 27 18.83 25.53 1.93
C THR A 27 19.31 24.71 0.72
N LEU A 28 18.45 24.48 -0.27
CA LEU A 28 18.81 23.79 -1.51
C LEU A 28 19.59 24.70 -2.45
N VAL A 29 19.22 25.99 -2.51
CA VAL A 29 19.93 26.99 -3.32
C VAL A 29 21.34 27.25 -2.78
N GLU A 30 21.50 27.33 -1.47
CA GLU A 30 22.81 27.41 -0.78
C GLU A 30 23.67 26.17 -1.05
N ALA A 31 23.06 25.02 -1.32
CA ALA A 31 23.75 23.80 -1.74
C ALA A 31 24.10 23.78 -3.25
N GLY A 32 23.85 24.88 -3.97
CA GLY A 32 24.23 25.05 -5.38
C GLY A 32 23.14 24.72 -6.40
N LEU A 33 21.89 24.53 -5.97
CA LEU A 33 20.74 24.32 -6.87
C LEU A 33 20.13 25.67 -7.29
N THR A 34 19.50 25.71 -8.46
CA THR A 34 18.63 26.84 -8.86
C THR A 34 17.30 26.79 -8.10
N GLU A 35 16.57 27.90 -8.05
CA GLU A 35 15.26 27.93 -7.39
C GLU A 35 14.26 26.95 -8.01
N GLU A 36 14.27 26.83 -9.34
CA GLU A 36 13.42 25.90 -10.06
C GLU A 36 13.77 24.44 -9.74
N GLN A 37 15.07 24.12 -9.65
CA GLN A 37 15.54 22.81 -9.22
C GLN A 37 15.19 22.51 -7.76
N ALA A 38 15.23 23.51 -6.88
CA ALA A 38 14.83 23.35 -5.49
C ALA A 38 13.33 22.99 -5.38
N VAL A 39 12.46 23.64 -6.15
CA VAL A 39 11.02 23.32 -6.21
C VAL A 39 10.79 21.89 -6.71
N ASP A 40 11.49 21.49 -7.78
CA ASP A 40 11.36 20.14 -8.35
C ASP A 40 11.86 19.06 -7.37
N VAL A 41 12.98 19.30 -6.67
CA VAL A 41 13.49 18.40 -5.63
C VAL A 41 12.50 18.25 -4.48
N LEU A 42 11.90 19.34 -4.00
CA LEU A 42 10.90 19.30 -2.93
C LEU A 42 9.65 18.52 -3.36
N THR A 43 9.19 18.74 -4.59
CA THR A 43 8.05 18.04 -5.20
C THR A 43 8.31 16.54 -5.28
N ARG A 44 9.47 16.13 -5.83
CA ARG A 44 9.87 14.71 -5.95
C ARG A 44 10.07 14.06 -4.59
N THR A 45 10.65 14.77 -3.64
CA THR A 45 10.87 14.27 -2.28
C THR A 45 9.54 14.05 -1.56
N TRP A 46 8.58 14.96 -1.75
CA TRP A 46 7.24 14.81 -1.19
C TRP A 46 6.53 13.56 -1.70
N HIS A 47 6.49 13.35 -3.03
CA HIS A 47 5.90 12.14 -3.61
C HIS A 47 6.57 10.86 -3.10
N ARG A 48 7.90 10.88 -2.92
CA ARG A 48 8.65 9.74 -2.37
C ARG A 48 8.25 9.43 -0.93
N THR A 49 8.15 10.45 -0.07
CA THR A 49 7.76 10.27 1.33
C THR A 49 6.33 9.73 1.44
N GLN A 50 5.42 10.19 0.57
CA GLN A 50 4.04 9.68 0.52
C GLN A 50 3.96 8.20 0.14
N LEU A 51 4.73 7.78 -0.87
CA LEU A 51 4.80 6.37 -1.26
C LEU A 51 5.31 5.48 -0.11
N VAL A 52 6.37 5.91 0.59
CA VAL A 52 6.93 5.15 1.73
C VAL A 52 5.97 5.08 2.91
N ALA A 53 5.25 6.17 3.20
CA ALA A 53 4.26 6.18 4.28
C ALA A 53 3.13 5.19 4.01
N TRP A 54 2.63 5.14 2.77
CA TRP A 54 1.57 4.20 2.38
C TRP A 54 2.01 2.74 2.43
N THR A 55 3.21 2.42 1.93
CA THR A 55 3.73 1.04 2.02
C THR A 55 3.88 0.56 3.46
N LYS A 56 4.18 1.47 4.41
CA LYS A 56 4.32 1.14 5.82
C LYS A 56 2.99 0.96 6.55
N ILE A 57 1.92 1.63 6.12
CA ILE A 57 0.59 1.47 6.74
C ILE A 57 0.08 0.04 6.57
N ASP A 58 0.35 -0.58 5.42
CA ASP A 58 0.02 -1.98 5.20
C ASP A 58 0.93 -2.92 6.02
N ASP A 59 2.19 -2.55 6.26
CA ASP A 59 3.13 -3.33 7.10
C ASP A 59 2.70 -3.47 8.57
N GLU A 60 2.00 -2.47 9.11
CA GLU A 60 1.50 -2.47 10.48
C GLU A 60 0.12 -3.14 10.64
N ALA A 61 -0.56 -3.47 9.54
CA ALA A 61 -1.85 -4.15 9.60
C ALA A 61 -1.72 -5.51 10.31
N LEU A 62 -2.62 -5.83 11.24
CA LEU A 62 -2.57 -7.11 11.94
C LEU A 62 -3.08 -8.23 11.04
N THR A 63 -2.23 -9.24 10.82
CA THR A 63 -2.61 -10.51 10.18
C THR A 63 -2.58 -11.62 11.22
N MET A 64 -3.47 -12.59 11.04
CA MET A 64 -3.48 -13.78 11.88
C MET A 64 -2.39 -14.74 11.41
N ARG A 65 -1.54 -15.20 12.33
CA ARG A 65 -0.52 -16.23 12.09
C ARG A 65 -0.83 -17.44 12.96
N THR A 66 -1.00 -18.59 12.32
CA THR A 66 -1.11 -19.88 12.97
C THR A 66 0.29 -20.34 13.41
N ASN A 67 0.46 -20.56 14.70
CA ASN A 67 1.69 -21.07 15.28
C ASN A 67 1.71 -22.61 15.18
N ASN A 68 2.91 -23.20 15.23
CA ASN A 68 3.12 -24.65 15.09
C ASN A 68 2.41 -25.50 16.15
N ASN A 69 1.91 -24.89 17.21
CA ASN A 69 1.13 -25.53 18.29
C ASN A 69 -0.39 -25.44 18.08
N GLY A 70 -0.85 -25.00 16.90
CA GLY A 70 -2.27 -24.86 16.57
C GLY A 70 -2.94 -23.60 17.12
N THR A 71 -2.20 -22.72 17.81
CA THR A 71 -2.74 -21.44 18.31
C THR A 71 -2.61 -20.35 17.25
N ALA A 72 -3.54 -19.39 17.24
CA ALA A 72 -3.45 -18.21 16.38
C ALA A 72 -2.92 -16.99 17.16
N SER A 73 -2.04 -16.22 16.53
CA SER A 73 -1.53 -14.95 17.07
C SER A 73 -1.69 -13.82 16.06
N TRP A 74 -2.09 -12.64 16.53
CA TRP A 74 -2.13 -11.43 15.71
C TRP A 74 -0.74 -10.83 15.63
N VAL A 75 -0.18 -10.75 14.43
CA VAL A 75 1.16 -10.20 14.17
C VAL A 75 1.07 -9.12 13.09
N PRO A 76 1.97 -8.13 13.07
CA PRO A 76 2.04 -7.17 11.97
C PRO A 76 2.26 -7.89 10.63
N ALA A 77 1.61 -7.44 9.56
CA ALA A 77 1.70 -8.03 8.23
C ALA A 77 3.15 -8.08 7.73
N ALA A 78 3.97 -7.07 8.03
CA ALA A 78 5.40 -7.08 7.73
C ALA A 78 6.15 -8.26 8.35
N SER A 79 5.69 -8.76 9.50
CA SER A 79 6.29 -9.92 10.17
C SER A 79 5.99 -11.25 9.46
N VAL A 80 5.06 -11.24 8.49
CA VAL A 80 4.67 -12.40 7.67
C VAL A 80 5.05 -12.24 6.20
N ARG A 81 5.24 -11.01 5.69
CA ARG A 81 5.68 -10.74 4.30
C ARG A 81 7.01 -11.39 3.91
N GLY A 82 7.86 -11.75 4.89
CA GLY A 82 9.11 -12.47 4.67
C GLY A 82 8.96 -14.00 4.55
N ALA A 83 7.75 -14.55 4.73
CA ALA A 83 7.51 -15.96 4.51
C ALA A 83 7.53 -16.25 3.00
N LYS A 84 8.28 -17.29 2.61
CA LYS A 84 8.28 -17.84 1.24
C LYS A 84 6.84 -17.95 0.74
N ALA A 85 6.61 -17.55 -0.52
CA ALA A 85 5.34 -17.82 -1.19
C ALA A 85 4.97 -19.29 -0.98
N ILE A 86 3.73 -19.53 -0.55
CA ILE A 86 3.23 -20.89 -0.36
C ILE A 86 3.17 -21.51 -1.76
N PRO A 87 3.86 -22.65 -2.01
CA PRO A 87 3.74 -23.35 -3.28
C PRO A 87 2.29 -23.70 -3.57
N ASP A 88 1.86 -23.67 -4.83
CA ASP A 88 0.46 -23.91 -5.22
C ASP A 88 -0.11 -25.22 -4.65
N GLY A 89 0.71 -26.28 -4.55
CA GLY A 89 0.31 -27.58 -4.01
C GLY A 89 0.17 -27.64 -2.47
N GLU A 90 0.61 -26.60 -1.76
CA GLU A 90 0.52 -26.45 -0.30
C GLU A 90 -0.49 -25.37 0.12
N LEU A 91 -1.06 -24.64 -0.85
CA LEU A 91 -2.04 -23.59 -0.61
C LEU A 91 -3.39 -24.20 -0.26
N THR A 92 -3.85 -24.01 0.97
CA THR A 92 -5.19 -24.49 1.36
C THR A 92 -6.29 -23.56 0.86
N TRP A 93 -7.50 -24.09 0.76
CA TRP A 93 -8.65 -23.31 0.33
C TRP A 93 -9.01 -22.18 1.29
N GLU A 94 -8.82 -22.38 2.59
CA GLU A 94 -9.04 -21.36 3.62
C GLU A 94 -8.07 -20.20 3.44
N GLN A 95 -6.79 -20.50 3.16
CA GLN A 95 -5.77 -19.48 2.92
C GLN A 95 -6.08 -18.67 1.65
N LEU A 96 -6.51 -19.34 0.57
CA LEU A 96 -6.96 -18.66 -0.64
C LEU A 96 -8.19 -17.78 -0.38
N SER A 97 -9.17 -18.30 0.36
CA SER A 97 -10.41 -17.60 0.71
C SER A 97 -10.17 -16.37 1.59
N GLU A 98 -9.14 -16.42 2.45
CA GLU A 98 -8.71 -15.28 3.26
C GLU A 98 -7.93 -14.23 2.45
N ALA A 99 -7.15 -14.66 1.45
CA ALA A 99 -6.32 -13.79 0.64
C ALA A 99 -7.13 -12.98 -0.40
N VAL A 100 -8.14 -13.59 -1.01
CA VAL A 100 -8.93 -12.97 -2.09
C VAL A 100 -9.59 -11.64 -1.68
N PRO A 101 -10.30 -11.52 -0.55
CA PRO A 101 -10.91 -10.25 -0.15
C PRO A 101 -9.87 -9.13 0.03
N ARG A 102 -8.70 -9.47 0.58
CA ARG A 102 -7.59 -8.52 0.74
C ARG A 102 -7.03 -8.08 -0.60
N PHE A 103 -6.90 -9.00 -1.55
CA PHE A 103 -6.47 -8.71 -2.91
C PHE A 103 -7.45 -7.76 -3.63
N ILE A 104 -8.77 -8.01 -3.52
CA ILE A 104 -9.79 -7.13 -4.11
C ILE A 104 -9.74 -5.70 -3.53
N VAL A 105 -9.58 -5.58 -2.21
CA VAL A 105 -9.43 -4.27 -1.55
C VAL A 105 -8.15 -3.57 -2.02
N ALA A 106 -7.04 -4.30 -2.14
CA ALA A 106 -5.78 -3.74 -2.65
C ALA A 106 -5.90 -3.26 -4.10
N MET A 107 -6.64 -3.97 -4.97
CA MET A 107 -6.90 -3.53 -6.34
C MET A 107 -7.69 -2.22 -6.39
N GLN A 108 -8.69 -2.06 -5.52
CA GLN A 108 -9.46 -0.82 -5.40
C GLN A 108 -8.57 0.34 -4.98
N GLN A 109 -7.73 0.13 -3.97
CA GLN A 109 -6.78 1.14 -3.46
C GLN A 109 -5.70 1.50 -4.48
N ALA A 110 -5.28 0.55 -5.30
CA ALA A 110 -4.33 0.77 -6.38
C ALA A 110 -4.96 1.40 -7.63
N LYS A 111 -6.23 1.81 -7.58
CA LYS A 111 -7.00 2.41 -8.69
C LYS A 111 -6.92 1.61 -9.99
N TRP A 112 -6.99 0.29 -9.88
CA TRP A 112 -7.12 -0.54 -11.09
C TRP A 112 -8.40 -0.15 -11.84
N ALA A 113 -8.41 -0.37 -13.16
CA ALA A 113 -9.55 -0.01 -14.00
C ALA A 113 -10.87 -0.50 -13.40
N ALA A 114 -11.88 0.38 -13.37
CA ALA A 114 -13.13 0.16 -12.63
C ALA A 114 -13.85 -1.13 -13.01
N ASP A 115 -13.66 -1.63 -14.24
CA ASP A 115 -14.27 -2.87 -14.72
C ASP A 115 -13.53 -4.13 -14.24
N ARG A 116 -12.24 -4.01 -13.87
CA ARG A 116 -11.39 -5.14 -13.48
C ARG A 116 -11.66 -5.63 -12.06
N VAL A 117 -11.95 -4.71 -11.15
CA VAL A 117 -12.30 -5.02 -9.76
C VAL A 117 -13.56 -5.90 -9.67
N PRO A 118 -14.73 -5.50 -10.25
CA PRO A 118 -15.93 -6.33 -10.19
C PRO A 118 -15.79 -7.63 -10.98
N MET A 119 -15.09 -7.61 -12.11
CA MET A 119 -14.81 -8.82 -12.90
C MET A 119 -14.05 -9.87 -12.07
N LEU A 120 -12.97 -9.47 -11.40
CA LEU A 120 -12.18 -10.38 -10.58
C LEU A 120 -12.91 -10.76 -9.29
N ALA A 121 -13.64 -9.84 -8.65
CA ALA A 121 -14.48 -10.16 -7.50
C ALA A 121 -15.52 -11.24 -7.82
N GLN A 122 -16.17 -11.13 -9.00
CA GLN A 122 -17.13 -12.12 -9.46
C GLN A 122 -16.46 -13.46 -9.80
N PHE A 123 -15.32 -13.44 -10.48
CA PHE A 123 -14.55 -14.65 -10.78
C PHE A 123 -14.18 -15.41 -9.50
N TRP A 124 -13.57 -14.73 -8.52
CA TRP A 124 -13.16 -15.37 -7.29
C TRP A 124 -14.34 -15.79 -6.42
N GLY A 125 -15.43 -15.01 -6.40
CA GLY A 125 -16.66 -15.40 -5.71
C GLY A 125 -17.27 -16.68 -6.29
N ASN A 126 -17.30 -16.80 -7.62
CA ASN A 126 -17.76 -18.02 -8.28
C ASN A 126 -16.85 -19.20 -7.96
N LEU A 127 -15.52 -18.99 -7.93
CA LEU A 127 -14.55 -20.01 -7.57
C LEU A 127 -14.74 -20.48 -6.12
N GLN A 128 -14.91 -19.55 -5.18
CA GLN A 128 -15.09 -19.83 -3.75
C GLN A 128 -16.39 -20.59 -3.43
N MET A 129 -17.46 -20.27 -4.14
CA MET A 129 -18.77 -20.89 -3.95
C MET A 129 -18.94 -22.20 -4.73
N HIS A 130 -17.98 -22.56 -5.58
CA HIS A 130 -18.09 -23.73 -6.45
C HIS A 130 -18.01 -25.01 -5.62
N PRO A 131 -18.93 -25.99 -5.77
CA PRO A 131 -19.03 -27.15 -4.88
C PRO A 131 -17.85 -28.15 -4.90
N PHE A 132 -16.83 -27.90 -5.74
CA PHE A 132 -15.66 -28.78 -5.90
C PHE A 132 -14.36 -28.10 -5.51
N HIS A 133 -14.37 -27.36 -4.40
CA HIS A 133 -13.16 -26.83 -3.79
C HIS A 133 -12.55 -27.77 -2.75
#